data_AF-A0AB37ICT6-F1
#
_entry.id   AF-A0AB37ICT6-F1
#
_cell.length_a   1.000
_cell.length_b   1.000
_cell.length_c   1.000
_cell.angle_alpha   90.00
_cell.angle_beta   90.00
_cell.angle_gamma   90.00
#
_symmetry.space_group_name_H-M   'P 1'
#
loop_
_entity.id
_entity.type
_entity.pdbx_description
1 polymer ?
#
loop_
_entity_poly.entity_id
_entity_poly.type
_entity_poly.pdbx_seq_one_letter_code
_entity_poly.pdbx_strand_id
1 'polypeptide(L)'
;MSKNIPKRESIKKRTIKYMKELGTYKPQYNQIIEVYSDMVYQYNYLSREFERQGYEIILETEKSGGKKSPILASLENLRKDIGTYSDRLMLNARTYQAEVEMPKKEKSAFAKLLEQQQM
;
A
#
# COMPACT_ATOMS: atom_id res chain seq x y z
N MET A 1 2.22 -4.58 -22.95
CA MET A 1 2.29 -5.64 -21.92
C MET A 1 1.38 -5.24 -20.77
N SER A 2 0.28 -5.97 -20.56
CA SER A 2 -0.59 -5.77 -19.40
C SER A 2 0.20 -6.07 -18.13
N LYS A 3 0.43 -5.06 -17.29
CA LYS A 3 1.15 -5.25 -16.02
C LYS A 3 0.32 -6.18 -15.13
N ASN A 4 0.92 -7.25 -14.63
CA ASN A 4 0.26 -8.17 -13.71
C ASN A 4 -0.15 -7.44 -12.43
N ILE A 5 -1.38 -7.67 -11.96
CA ILE A 5 -1.83 -7.15 -10.67
C ILE A 5 -1.02 -7.85 -9.57
N PRO A 6 -0.36 -7.09 -8.67
CA PRO A 6 0.34 -7.67 -7.54
C PRO A 6 -0.62 -8.50 -6.68
N LYS A 7 -0.19 -9.71 -6.29
CA LYS A 7 -0.97 -10.53 -5.35
C LYS A 7 -1.06 -9.83 -3.99
N ARG A 8 -2.19 -10.01 -3.29
CA ARG A 8 -2.44 -9.51 -1.92
C ARG A 8 -1.26 -9.77 -0.97
N GLU A 9 -0.73 -10.99 -0.97
CA GLU A 9 0.40 -11.36 -0.10
C GLU A 9 1.69 -10.61 -0.45
N SER A 10 1.92 -10.31 -1.74
CA SER A 10 3.06 -9.50 -2.16
C SER A 10 2.91 -8.04 -1.72
N ILE A 11 1.68 -7.50 -1.73
CA ILE A 11 1.37 -6.17 -1.21
C ILE A 11 1.64 -6.13 0.30
N LYS A 12 1.10 -7.09 1.05
CA LYS A 12 1.31 -7.22 2.50
C LYS A 12 2.79 -7.26 2.88
N LYS A 13 3.57 -8.13 2.23
CA LYS A 13 5.02 -8.24 2.47
C LYS A 13 5.75 -6.93 2.20
N ARG A 14 5.36 -6.22 1.14
CA ARG A 14 5.93 -4.91 0.78
C ARG A 14 5.57 -3.84 1.82
N THR A 15 4.31 -3.79 2.27
CA THR A 15 3.87 -2.87 3.32
C THR A 15 4.66 -3.08 4.61
N ILE A 16 4.80 -4.32 5.07
CA ILE A 16 5.61 -4.65 6.26
C ILE A 16 7.07 -4.24 6.06
N LYS A 17 7.64 -4.52 4.88
CA LYS A 17 9.01 -4.13 4.55
C LYS A 17 9.19 -2.62 4.68
N TYR A 18 8.29 -1.83 4.08
CA TYR A 18 8.34 -0.39 4.16
C TYR A 18 8.23 0.07 5.61
N MET A 19 7.22 -0.36 6.37
CA MET A 19 7.09 -0.01 7.79
C MET A 19 8.33 -0.36 8.62
N LYS A 20 9.06 -1.44 8.28
CA LYS A 20 10.32 -1.79 8.96
C LYS A 20 11.47 -0.86 8.58
N GLU A 21 11.63 -0.53 7.30
CA GLU A 21 12.63 0.46 6.82
C GLU A 21 12.40 1.83 7.45
N LEU A 22 11.13 2.12 7.68
CA LEU A 22 10.54 3.30 8.28
C LEU A 22 10.54 3.29 9.82
N GLY A 23 10.89 2.18 10.47
CA GLY A 23 10.92 2.03 11.93
C GLY A 23 9.55 2.05 12.64
N THR A 24 8.44 1.97 11.90
CA THR A 24 7.07 2.09 12.43
C THR A 24 6.37 0.75 12.65
N TYR A 25 6.93 -0.34 12.10
CA TYR A 25 6.31 -1.66 12.19
C TYR A 25 6.21 -2.16 13.65
N LYS A 26 5.00 -2.55 14.04
CA LYS A 26 4.71 -3.31 15.27
C LYS A 26 3.68 -4.41 14.98
N PRO A 27 3.73 -5.58 15.66
CA PRO A 27 2.77 -6.67 15.43
C PRO A 27 1.30 -6.27 15.58
N GLN A 28 1.00 -5.26 16.41
CA GLN A 28 -0.34 -4.71 16.61
C GLN A 28 -0.94 -4.12 15.33
N TYR A 29 -0.10 -3.75 14.35
CA TYR A 29 -0.56 -3.27 13.05
C TYR A 29 -0.96 -4.40 12.09
N ASN A 30 -0.73 -5.69 12.41
CA ASN A 30 -0.96 -6.77 11.46
C ASN A 30 -2.38 -6.78 10.89
N GLN A 31 -3.40 -6.63 11.73
CA GLN A 31 -4.80 -6.60 11.28
C GLN A 31 -5.06 -5.45 10.30
N ILE A 32 -4.56 -4.24 10.58
CA ILE A 32 -4.76 -3.08 9.72
C ILE A 32 -3.91 -3.17 8.43
N ILE A 33 -2.75 -3.82 8.48
CA ILE A 33 -1.94 -4.15 7.30
C ILE A 33 -2.69 -5.13 6.37
N GLU A 34 -3.39 -6.12 6.91
CA GLU A 34 -4.20 -7.06 6.12
C GLU A 34 -5.29 -6.31 5.35
N VAL A 35 -6.07 -5.47 6.05
CA VAL A 35 -7.15 -4.66 5.45
C VAL A 35 -6.59 -3.71 4.40
N TYR A 36 -5.49 -3.01 4.70
CA TYR A 36 -4.82 -2.14 3.73
C TYR A 36 -4.39 -2.89 2.47
N SER A 37 -3.81 -4.08 2.64
CA SER A 37 -3.35 -4.91 1.51
C SER A 37 -4.51 -5.39 0.64
N ASP A 38 -5.65 -5.71 1.24
CA ASP A 38 -6.88 -6.04 0.53
C ASP A 38 -7.41 -4.87 -0.27
N MET A 39 -7.49 -3.68 0.32
CA MET A 39 -7.96 -2.48 -0.39
C MET A 39 -7.07 -2.14 -1.58
N VAL A 40 -5.75 -2.21 -1.43
CA VAL A 40 -4.81 -1.97 -2.54
C VAL A 40 -4.96 -3.03 -3.63
N TYR A 41 -5.18 -4.30 -3.27
CA TYR A 41 -5.45 -5.35 -4.25
C TYR A 41 -6.75 -5.10 -5.02
N GLN A 42 -7.84 -4.81 -4.30
CA GLN A 42 -9.15 -4.48 -4.89
C GLN A 42 -9.07 -3.26 -5.79
N TYR A 43 -8.34 -2.21 -5.38
CA TYR A 43 -8.11 -1.02 -6.18
C TYR A 43 -7.41 -1.33 -7.50
N ASN A 44 -6.34 -2.14 -7.47
CA ASN A 44 -5.63 -2.53 -8.69
C ASN A 44 -6.51 -3.38 -9.62
N TYR A 45 -7.33 -4.26 -9.05
CA TYR A 45 -8.28 -5.06 -9.80
C TYR A 45 -9.34 -4.20 -10.47
N LEU A 46 -10.05 -3.37 -9.70
CA LEU A 46 -11.08 -2.49 -10.21
C LEU A 46 -10.53 -1.45 -11.20
N SER A 47 -9.30 -0.97 -11.01
CA SER A 47 -8.67 -0.03 -11.95
C SER A 47 -8.46 -0.67 -13.31
N ARG A 48 -8.07 -1.95 -13.34
CA ARG A 48 -7.92 -2.70 -14.59
C ARG A 48 -9.25 -3.01 -15.24
N GLU A 49 -10.27 -3.37 -14.46
CA GLU A 49 -11.62 -3.57 -15.01
C GLU A 49 -12.21 -2.25 -15.54
N PHE A 50 -11.92 -1.13 -14.89
CA PHE A 50 -12.34 0.20 -15.37
C PHE A 50 -11.68 0.56 -16.71
N GLU A 51 -10.38 0.28 -16.85
CA GLU A 51 -9.66 0.43 -18.12
C GLU A 51 -10.24 -0.48 -19.21
N ARG A 52 -10.57 -1.74 -18.87
CA ARG A 52 -11.19 -2.69 -19.82
C ARG A 52 -12.57 -2.25 -20.30
N GLN A 53 -13.30 -1.49 -19.48
CA GLN A 53 -14.57 -0.87 -19.82
C GLN A 53 -14.41 0.50 -20.51
N GLY A 54 -13.20 0.86 -20.96
CA GLY A 54 -12.97 2.12 -21.67
C GLY A 54 -13.13 3.37 -20.80
N TYR A 55 -13.02 3.23 -19.48
CA TYR A 55 -13.17 4.32 -18.50
C TYR A 55 -14.56 4.99 -18.52
N GLU A 56 -15.61 4.25 -18.82
CA GLU A 56 -16.99 4.76 -18.82
C GLU A 56 -17.39 5.38 -17.48
N ILE A 57 -17.54 6.70 -17.46
CA ILE A 57 -17.88 7.46 -16.25
C ILE A 57 -19.39 7.48 -15.95
N ILE A 58 -20.21 7.42 -17.00
CA ILE A 58 -21.67 7.51 -16.95
C ILE A 58 -22.20 6.33 -17.76
N LEU A 59 -23.08 5.54 -17.14
CA LEU A 59 -23.80 4.46 -17.78
C LEU A 59 -25.18 5.00 -18.15
N GLU A 60 -25.55 4.89 -19.43
CA GLU A 60 -26.89 5.27 -19.87
C GLU A 60 -27.95 4.40 -19.19
N THR A 61 -29.00 5.05 -18.69
CA THR A 61 -30.16 4.38 -18.09
C THR A 61 -31.43 4.91 -18.72
N GLU A 62 -32.43 4.05 -18.91
CA GLU A 62 -33.71 4.37 -19.57
C GLU A 62 -34.49 5.52 -18.93
N LYS A 63 -34.18 5.88 -17.68
CA LYS A 63 -34.70 7.05 -16.99
C LYS A 63 -33.53 7.91 -16.49
N SER A 64 -33.59 9.19 -16.82
CA SER A 64 -32.76 10.30 -16.30
C SER A 64 -31.24 10.17 -16.44
N GLY A 65 -30.66 10.86 -17.44
CA GLY A 65 -29.29 11.42 -17.42
C GLY A 65 -28.09 10.48 -17.20
N GLY A 66 -28.33 9.16 -17.15
CA GLY A 66 -27.34 8.15 -16.83
C GLY A 66 -26.94 8.11 -15.34
N LYS A 67 -26.42 6.98 -14.90
CA LYS A 67 -25.90 6.76 -13.54
C LYS A 67 -24.38 6.73 -13.57
N LYS A 68 -23.76 7.27 -12.52
CA LYS A 68 -22.30 7.16 -12.32
C LYS A 68 -21.88 5.69 -12.32
N SER A 69 -20.80 5.37 -13.02
CA SER A 69 -20.25 4.02 -13.04
C SER A 69 -19.99 3.49 -11.62
N PRO A 70 -20.54 2.32 -11.25
CA PRO A 70 -20.29 1.72 -9.94
C PRO A 70 -18.81 1.49 -9.68
N ILE A 71 -18.04 1.10 -10.70
CA ILE A 71 -16.58 0.90 -10.58
C ILE A 71 -15.89 2.22 -10.27
N LEU A 72 -16.26 3.31 -10.95
CA LEU A 72 -15.72 4.63 -10.66
C LEU A 72 -16.02 5.06 -9.21
N ALA A 73 -17.26 4.87 -8.75
CA ALA A 73 -17.63 5.19 -7.37
C ALA A 73 -16.83 4.36 -6.35
N SER A 74 -16.66 3.05 -6.58
CA SER A 74 -15.82 2.20 -5.73
C SER A 74 -14.35 2.62 -5.74
N LEU A 75 -13.80 2.99 -6.90
CA LEU A 75 -12.41 3.45 -7.02
C LEU A 75 -12.16 4.75 -6.26
N GLU A 76 -13.10 5.70 -6.29
CA GLU A 76 -13.00 6.94 -5.52
C GLU A 76 -12.99 6.70 -4.02
N ASN A 77 -13.85 5.81 -3.53
CA ASN A 77 -13.88 5.45 -2.11
C ASN A 77 -12.59 4.73 -1.69
N LEU A 78 -12.15 3.74 -2.47
CA LEU A 78 -10.90 3.03 -2.21
C LEU A 78 -9.69 3.97 -2.19
N ARG A 79 -9.62 4.99 -3.05
CA ARG A 79 -8.52 5.99 -3.01
C ARG A 79 -8.48 6.74 -1.69
N LYS A 80 -9.63 7.15 -1.17
CA LYS A 80 -9.74 7.86 0.13
C LYS A 80 -9.35 6.93 1.29
N ASP A 81 -9.86 5.71 1.29
CA ASP A 81 -9.60 4.73 2.35
C ASP A 81 -8.13 4.29 2.36
N ILE A 82 -7.55 4.03 1.18
CA ILE A 82 -6.12 3.73 1.05
C ILE A 82 -5.27 4.87 1.60
N GLY A 83 -5.60 6.13 1.28
CA GLY A 83 -4.91 7.29 1.85
C GLY A 83 -4.97 7.30 3.38
N THR A 84 -6.17 7.14 3.94
CA THR A 84 -6.42 7.12 5.39
C THR A 84 -5.65 6.01 6.11
N TYR A 85 -5.64 4.80 5.56
CA TYR A 85 -4.93 3.67 6.15
C TYR A 85 -3.41 3.78 5.94
N SER A 86 -2.96 4.37 4.83
CA SER A 86 -1.55 4.69 4.60
C SER A 86 -1.01 5.63 5.69
N ASP A 87 -1.79 6.64 6.07
CA ASP A 87 -1.46 7.55 7.16
C ASP A 87 -1.43 6.82 8.52
N ARG A 88 -2.42 5.96 8.81
CA ARG A 88 -2.44 5.14 10.04
C ARG A 88 -1.26 4.18 10.17
N LEU A 89 -0.77 3.68 9.04
CA LEU A 89 0.42 2.83 8.95
C LEU A 89 1.72 3.63 8.88
N MET A 90 1.63 4.96 8.92
CA MET A 90 2.77 5.89 8.87
C MET A 90 3.66 5.67 7.64
N LEU A 91 3.06 5.36 6.49
CA LEU A 91 3.80 5.13 5.24
C LEU A 91 4.17 6.45 4.53
N ASN A 92 3.64 7.59 4.99
CA ASN A 92 3.77 8.89 4.34
C ASN A 92 4.69 9.82 5.14
N ALA A 93 5.51 10.64 4.46
CA ALA A 93 6.46 11.55 5.13
C ALA A 93 5.80 12.56 6.08
N ARG A 94 4.53 12.95 5.83
CA ARG A 94 3.78 13.90 6.68
C ARG A 94 3.47 13.34 8.07
N THR A 95 3.39 12.02 8.24
CA THR A 95 3.11 11.37 9.52
C THR A 95 4.37 11.15 10.38
N TYR A 96 5.56 11.46 9.84
CA TYR A 96 6.83 11.42 10.57
C TYR A 96 7.07 12.70 11.36
N GLN A 97 6.59 12.74 12.60
CA GLN A 97 6.90 13.83 13.55
C GLN A 97 7.69 13.38 14.77
N ALA A 98 7.99 12.09 14.92
CA ALA A 98 8.77 11.58 16.05
C ALA A 98 10.15 11.13 15.59
N GLU A 99 11.17 11.46 16.36
CA GLU A 99 12.50 10.85 16.36
C GLU A 99 12.35 9.34 16.55
N VAL A 100 12.11 8.61 15.46
CA VAL A 100 12.11 7.15 15.49
C VAL A 100 13.57 6.74 15.56
N GLU A 101 14.01 6.25 16.72
CA GLU A 101 15.28 5.56 16.85
C GLU A 101 15.34 4.46 15.80
N MET A 102 16.09 4.70 14.72
CA MET A 102 16.30 3.70 13.70
C MET A 102 16.90 2.47 14.40
N PRO A 103 16.35 1.27 14.20
CA PRO A 103 16.93 0.07 14.80
C PRO A 103 18.39 0.01 14.38
N LYS A 104 19.31 0.05 15.36
CA LYS A 104 20.75 -0.01 15.12
C LYS A 104 21.00 -1.25 14.26
N LYS A 105 21.37 -1.04 12.99
CA LYS A 105 21.74 -2.14 12.09
C LYS A 105 22.94 -2.83 12.73
N GLU A 106 22.73 -4.04 13.24
CA GLU A 106 23.85 -4.86 13.69
C GLU A 106 24.84 -5.05 12.53
N LYS A 107 26.13 -4.85 12.80
CA LYS A 107 27.17 -5.06 11.80
C LYS A 107 27.10 -6.50 11.29
N SER A 108 27.18 -6.66 9.97
CA SER A 108 27.27 -7.98 9.30
C SER A 108 28.42 -8.80 9.90
N ALA A 109 28.29 -10.13 9.90
CA ALA A 109 29.36 -11.04 10.32
C ALA A 109 30.69 -10.74 9.60
N PHE A 110 30.62 -10.37 8.32
CA PHE A 110 31.79 -9.96 7.55
C PHE A 110 32.38 -8.63 8.03
N ALA A 111 31.54 -7.64 8.37
CA ALA A 111 32.00 -6.36 8.90
C ALA A 111 32.66 -6.52 10.27
N LYS A 112 32.14 -7.42 11.12
CA LYS A 112 32.77 -7.78 12.41
C LYS A 112 34.13 -8.46 12.21
N LEU A 113 34.25 -9.35 11.22
CA LEU A 113 35.51 -10.02 10.88
C LEU A 113 36.57 -9.03 10.37
N LEU A 114 36.17 -8.05 9.54
CA LEU A 114 37.09 -7.07 8.98
C LEU A 114 37.66 -6.13 10.07
N GLU A 115 36.83 -5.74 11.05
CA GLU A 115 37.28 -4.96 12.21
C GLU A 115 38.27 -5.74 13.08
N GLN A 116 38.10 -7.07 13.21
CA GLN A 116 39.05 -7.92 13.93
C GLN A 116 40.41 -8.06 13.24
N GLN A 117 40.49 -7.85 11.92
CA GLN A 117 41.76 -7.94 11.17
C GLN A 117 42.52 -6.61 11.05
N GLN A 118 41.91 -5.49 11.47
CA GLN A 118 42.56 -4.17 11.48
C GLN A 118 43.11 -3.76 12.85
N MET A 119 43.02 -4.64 13.86
CA MET A 119 43.75 -4.54 15.13
C MET A 119 44.96 -5.47 15.13
#